data_AF-A0A5P9GYE2-F1
#
_entry.id   AF-A0A5P9GYE2-F1
#
_cell.length_a   1.000
_cell.length_b   1.000
_cell.length_c   1.000
_cell.angle_alpha   90.00
_cell.angle_beta   90.00
_cell.angle_gamma   90.00
#
_symmetry.space_group_name_H-M   'P 1'
#
loop_
_entity.id
_entity.type
_entity.pdbx_description
1 polymer ?
#
loop_
_entity_poly.entity_id
_entity_poly.type
_entity_poly.pdbx_seq_one_letter_code
_entity_poly.pdbx_strand_id
1 'polypeptide(L)' 'MPEAPNYTNAALVMGLVNLLWIFMALWMVFGLPVVMAVGYGLNLLITRFSRSNA' A
#
# COMPACT_ATOMS: atom_id res chain seq x y z
N MET A 1 -21.60 -24.39 9.73
CA MET A 1 -21.64 -22.93 9.53
C MET A 1 -20.96 -22.66 8.21
N PRO A 2 -21.55 -21.88 7.28
CA PRO A 2 -20.87 -21.52 6.04
C PRO A 2 -19.58 -20.75 6.36
N GLU A 3 -18.52 -21.04 5.62
CA GLU A 3 -17.23 -20.35 5.76
C GLU A 3 -17.42 -18.85 5.50
N ALA A 4 -16.81 -17.99 6.32
CA ALA A 4 -16.92 -16.55 6.16
C ALA A 4 -16.38 -16.16 4.77
N PRO A 5 -17.05 -15.23 4.03
CA PRO A 5 -16.58 -14.84 2.71
C PRO A 5 -15.17 -14.27 2.77
N ASN A 6 -14.31 -14.68 1.82
CA ASN A 6 -12.94 -14.19 1.78
C ASN A 6 -12.89 -12.77 1.22
N TYR A 7 -12.78 -11.78 2.11
CA TYR A 7 -12.73 -10.36 1.76
C TYR A 7 -11.32 -9.84 1.47
N THR A 8 -10.30 -10.71 1.37
CA THR A 8 -8.91 -10.30 1.16
C THR A 8 -8.76 -9.42 -0.07
N ASN A 9 -9.36 -9.80 -1.20
CA ASN A 9 -9.29 -9.02 -2.44
C ASN A 9 -9.95 -7.64 -2.28
N ALA A 10 -11.13 -7.57 -1.65
CA ALA A 10 -11.82 -6.31 -1.43
C ALA A 10 -11.00 -5.37 -0.53
N ALA A 11 -10.39 -5.91 0.53
CA ALA A 11 -9.52 -5.16 1.42
C ALA A 11 -8.25 -4.67 0.70
N LEU A 12 -7.61 -5.50 -0.12
CA LEU A 12 -6.43 -5.13 -0.90
C LEU A 12 -6.74 -4.03 -1.93
N VAL A 13 -7.87 -4.14 -2.65
CA VAL A 13 -8.30 -3.13 -3.62
C VAL A 13 -8.59 -1.80 -2.92
N MET A 14 -9.32 -1.81 -1.79
CA MET A 14 -9.59 -0.60 -1.02
C MET A 14 -8.32 0.01 -0.41
N GLY A 15 -7.37 -0.83 0.00
CA GLY A 15 -6.05 -0.39 0.44
C GLY A 15 -5.28 0.31 -0.68
N LEU A 16 -5.28 -0.25 -1.89
CA LEU A 16 -4.64 0.33 -3.07
C LEU A 16 -5.23 1.70 -3.44
N VAL A 17 -6.57 1.81 -3.46
CA VAL A 17 -7.26 3.07 -3.78
C VAL A 17 -6.88 4.17 -2.78
N ASN A 18 -6.87 3.87 -1.48
CA ASN A 18 -6.44 4.84 -0.46
C ASN A 18 -4.98 5.27 -0.65
N LEU A 19 -4.10 4.31 -0.96
CA LEU A 19 -2.69 4.61 -1.17
C LEU A 19 -2.46 5.53 -2.37
N LEU A 20 -3.19 5.31 -3.48
CA LEU A 20 -3.14 6.18 -4.66
C LEU A 20 -3.59 7.60 -4.32
N TRP A 21 -4.66 7.76 -3.53
CA TRP A 21 -5.09 9.08 -3.06
C TRP A 21 -4.04 9.80 -2.22
N ILE A 22 -3.36 9.09 -1.31
CA ILE A 22 -2.26 9.64 -0.52
C ILE A 22 -1.09 10.06 -1.42
N PHE A 23 -0.74 9.25 -2.43
CA PHE A 23 0.30 9.62 -3.39
C PHE A 23 -0.06 10.87 -4.18
N MET A 24 -1.32 11.02 -4.60
CA MET A 24 -1.81 12.24 -5.25
C MET A 24 -1.73 13.45 -4.31
N ALA A 25 -2.12 13.30 -3.04
CA ALA A 25 -2.02 14.38 -2.05
C ALA A 25 -0.56 14.79 -1.80
N LEU A 26 0.35 13.82 -1.64
CA LEU A 26 1.79 14.07 -1.49
C LEU A 26 2.38 14.75 -2.72
N TRP A 27 1.98 14.29 -3.91
CA TRP A 27 2.38 14.89 -5.17
C TRP A 27 1.97 16.35 -5.28
N MET A 28 0.73 16.68 -4.90
CA MET A 28 0.20 18.04 -4.95
C MET A 28 0.92 19.00 -4.00
N VAL A 29 1.39 18.52 -2.83
CA VAL A 29 2.03 19.37 -1.81
C VAL A 29 3.55 19.46 -1.99
N PHE A 30 4.21 18.36 -2.39
CA PHE A 30 5.67 18.24 -2.39
C PHE A 30 6.28 17.86 -3.75
N GLY A 31 5.45 17.58 -4.76
CA GLY A 31 5.89 17.12 -6.08
C GLY A 31 6.23 15.62 -6.16
N LEU A 32 6.71 15.18 -7.32
CA LEU A 32 6.98 13.77 -7.62
C LEU A 32 8.08 13.10 -6.74
N PRO A 33 9.15 13.79 -6.31
CA PRO A 33 10.23 13.13 -5.56
C PRO A 33 9.76 12.44 -4.28
N VAL A 34 8.83 13.06 -3.56
CA VAL A 34 8.30 12.50 -2.29
C VAL A 34 7.47 11.25 -2.55
N VAL A 35 6.68 11.21 -3.62
CA VAL A 35 5.92 10.01 -4.00
C VAL A 35 6.85 8.84 -4.30
N MET A 36 7.95 9.07 -5.03
CA MET A 36 8.94 8.03 -5.30
C MET A 36 9.62 7.53 -4.02
N ALA A 37 9.97 8.43 -3.09
CA ALA A 37 10.58 8.06 -1.81
C ALA A 37 9.63 7.20 -0.95
N VAL A 38 8.36 7.58 -0.86
CA VAL A 38 7.35 6.83 -0.10
C VAL A 38 7.07 5.47 -0.76
N GLY A 39 6.96 5.42 -2.10
CA GLY A 39 6.80 4.16 -2.83
C GLY A 39 7.98 3.20 -2.62
N TYR A 40 9.21 3.72 -2.67
CA TYR A 40 10.41 2.93 -2.36
C TYR A 40 10.43 2.44 -0.90
N GLY A 41 10.07 3.30 0.04
CA GLY A 41 9.97 2.94 1.46
C GLY A 41 8.94 1.83 1.71
N LEU A 42 7.77 1.90 1.06
CA LEU A 42 6.76 0.83 1.13
C LEU A 42 7.27 -0.48 0.54
N ASN A 43 7.95 -0.45 -0.60
CA ASN A 43 8.56 -1.65 -1.18
C ASN A 43 9.60 -2.28 -0.24
N LEU A 44 10.42 -1.46 0.42
CA LEU A 44 11.39 -1.92 1.40
C LEU A 44 10.70 -2.57 2.62
N LEU A 45 9.64 -1.95 3.14
CA LEU A 45 8.88 -2.48 4.27
C LEU A 45 8.21 -3.82 3.91
N ILE A 46 7.54 -3.90 2.76
CA ILE A 46 6.91 -5.15 2.30
C ILE A 46 7.96 -6.25 2.16
N THR A 47 9.11 -5.94 1.56
CA THR A 47 10.22 -6.89 1.42
C THR A 47 10.76 -7.31 2.79
N ARG A 48 10.85 -6.38 3.75
CA ARG A 48 11.29 -6.65 5.13
C ARG A 48 10.33 -7.57 5.87
N PHE A 49 9.02 -7.35 5.76
CA PHE A 49 7.99 -8.20 6.36
C PHE A 49 7.92 -9.57 5.69
N SER A 50 8.03 -9.64 4.37
CA SER A 50 8.13 -10.90 3.63
C SER A 50 9.33 -11.73 4.11
N ARG A 51 10.49 -11.09 4.30
CA ARG A 51 11.70 -11.74 4.82
C ARG A 51 11.63 -12.09 6.31
N SER A 52 10.81 -11.40 7.10
CA SER A 52 10.64 -11.65 8.54
C SER A 52 9.63 -12.76 8.85
N ASN A 53 8.76 -13.07 7.89
CA ASN A 53 7.73 -14.12 7.99
C ASN A 53 8.20 -15.46 7.37
N ALA A 54 9.49 -15.59 7.04
CA ALA A 54 10.17 -16.80 6.57
C ALA A 54 11.17 -17.27 7.64
#